data_AF-A0A6P0KSC7-F1
#
_entry.id   AF-A0A6P0KSC7-F1
#
_cell.length_a   1.000
_cell.length_b   1.000
_cell.length_c   1.000
_cell.angle_alpha   90.00
_cell.angle_beta   90.00
_cell.angle_gamma   90.00
#
_symmetry.space_group_name_H-M   'P 1'
#
loop_
_entity.id
_entity.type
_entity.pdbx_description
1 polymer ?
#
loop_
_entity_poly.entity_id
_entity_poly.type
_entity_poly.pdbx_seq_one_letter_code
_entity_poly.pdbx_strand_id
1 'polypeptide(L)'
;MEISTIIQAFTQALKTHSEKFEIEDLQDLSQILSPLDTPTEDELDDLLTDWLQTHTEVRDTVLPFAETDKELNTSPKLPSNSEAGIIQNLFELRQTNQEVIKAKTNQQDQDKSKH
;
A
#
# COMPACT_ATOMS: atom_id res chain seq x y z
N MET A 1 -3.56 -4.02 -15.08
CA MET A 1 -2.29 -3.69 -14.39
C MET A 1 -2.01 -4.88 -13.51
N GLU A 2 -0.79 -5.42 -13.49
CA GLU A 2 -0.54 -6.62 -12.66
C GLU A 2 -0.67 -6.23 -11.18
N ILE A 3 -1.31 -7.08 -10.37
CA ILE A 3 -1.52 -6.80 -8.95
C ILE A 3 -0.21 -6.62 -8.20
N SER A 4 0.84 -7.33 -8.62
CA SER A 4 2.20 -7.15 -8.11
C SER A 4 2.71 -5.72 -8.30
N THR A 5 2.46 -5.12 -9.47
CA THR A 5 2.77 -3.72 -9.77
C THR A 5 1.97 -2.78 -8.87
N ILE A 6 0.68 -3.05 -8.66
CA ILE A 6 -0.19 -2.23 -7.80
C ILE A 6 0.35 -2.24 -6.37
N ILE A 7 0.64 -3.42 -5.81
CA ILE A 7 1.15 -3.56 -4.44
C ILE A 7 2.50 -2.84 -4.27
N GLN A 8 3.40 -2.97 -5.24
CA GLN A 8 4.68 -2.28 -5.22
C GLN A 8 4.53 -0.75 -5.33
N ALA A 9 3.69 -0.28 -6.27
CA ALA A 9 3.39 1.13 -6.45
C ALA A 9 2.79 1.73 -5.18
N PHE A 10 1.87 1.01 -4.55
CA PHE A 10 1.26 1.43 -3.28
C PHE A 10 2.31 1.55 -2.19
N THR A 11 3.19 0.56 -2.07
CA THR A 11 4.28 0.57 -1.09
C THR A 11 5.22 1.76 -1.29
N GLN A 12 5.58 2.08 -2.54
CA GLN A 12 6.40 3.25 -2.86
C GLN A 12 5.67 4.56 -2.57
N ALA A 13 4.39 4.65 -2.92
CA ALA A 13 3.57 5.82 -2.66
C ALA A 13 3.45 6.08 -1.14
N LEU A 14 3.31 5.04 -0.31
CA LEU A 14 3.35 5.19 1.14
C LEU A 14 4.71 5.69 1.65
N LYS A 15 5.82 5.17 1.11
CA LYS A 15 7.16 5.59 1.53
C LYS A 15 7.48 7.04 1.13
N THR A 16 7.00 7.49 -0.03
CA THR A 16 7.34 8.79 -0.63
C THR A 16 6.31 9.89 -0.34
N HIS A 17 5.04 9.53 -0.29
CA HIS A 17 3.91 10.45 -0.12
C HIS A 17 2.93 9.99 0.97
N SER A 18 3.43 9.38 2.06
CA SER A 18 2.60 9.02 3.23
C SER A 18 1.70 10.16 3.72
N GLU A 19 2.10 11.41 3.56
CA GLU A 19 1.30 12.59 3.91
C GLU A 19 -0.05 12.67 3.17
N LYS A 20 -0.12 12.15 1.93
CA LYS A 20 -1.33 12.17 1.09
C LYS A 20 -2.37 11.13 1.44
N PHE A 21 -2.04 10.18 2.31
CA PHE A 21 -2.94 9.11 2.73
C PHE A 21 -3.61 9.49 4.05
N GLU A 22 -4.93 9.39 4.12
CA GLU A 22 -5.64 9.59 5.38
C GLU A 22 -5.42 8.39 6.30
N ILE A 23 -5.41 8.63 7.61
CA ILE A 23 -5.20 7.53 8.57
C ILE A 23 -6.34 6.50 8.50
N GLU A 24 -7.56 6.95 8.17
CA GLU A 24 -8.74 6.11 8.01
C GLU A 24 -8.56 5.16 6.82
N ASP A 25 -8.09 5.64 5.67
CA ASP A 25 -7.77 4.80 4.50
C ASP A 25 -6.72 3.74 4.84
N LEU A 26 -5.68 4.13 5.57
CA LEU A 26 -4.60 3.23 5.96
C LEU A 26 -5.09 2.13 6.92
N GLN A 27 -5.98 2.49 7.84
CA GLN A 27 -6.61 1.54 8.76
C GLN A 27 -7.56 0.59 8.03
N ASP A 28 -8.35 1.10 7.09
CA ASP A 28 -9.26 0.31 6.26
C ASP A 28 -8.48 -0.67 5.37
N LEU A 29 -7.41 -0.20 4.71
CA LEU A 29 -6.47 -1.06 3.98
C LEU A 29 -5.91 -2.17 4.87
N SER A 30 -5.56 -1.86 6.11
CA SER A 30 -5.07 -2.89 7.04
C SER A 30 -6.15 -3.90 7.42
N GLN A 31 -7.43 -3.48 7.48
CA GLN A 31 -8.56 -4.37 7.78
C GLN A 31 -8.83 -5.34 6.65
N ILE A 32 -8.90 -4.85 5.40
CA ILE A 32 -9.17 -5.70 4.23
C ILE A 32 -8.02 -6.67 3.93
N LEU A 33 -6.78 -6.29 4.27
CA LEU A 33 -5.61 -7.14 4.09
C LEU A 33 -5.41 -8.13 5.25
N SER A 34 -5.90 -7.84 6.46
CA SER A 34 -5.71 -8.72 7.62
C SER A 34 -6.19 -10.17 7.46
N PRO A 35 -7.36 -10.48 6.85
CA PRO A 35 -7.85 -11.86 6.73
C PRO A 35 -7.10 -12.69 5.68
N LEU A 36 -6.22 -12.07 4.90
CA LEU A 36 -5.51 -12.70 3.81
C LEU A 36 -4.17 -13.24 4.31
N ASP A 37 -4.16 -14.39 4.99
CA ASP A 37 -2.91 -15.06 5.43
C ASP A 37 -2.08 -15.57 4.23
N THR A 38 -2.75 -16.16 3.23
CA THR A 38 -2.13 -16.66 1.99
C THR A 38 -3.06 -16.40 0.81
N PRO A 39 -3.24 -15.13 0.41
CA PRO A 39 -4.16 -14.82 -0.67
C PRO A 39 -3.61 -15.23 -2.02
N THR A 40 -4.51 -15.60 -2.93
CA THR A 40 -4.17 -15.78 -4.34
C THR A 40 -4.03 -14.44 -5.06
N GLU A 41 -3.38 -14.45 -6.22
CA GLU A 41 -3.24 -13.27 -7.08
C GLU A 41 -4.61 -12.67 -7.43
N ASP A 42 -5.57 -13.52 -7.81
CA ASP A 42 -6.94 -13.15 -8.19
C ASP A 42 -7.69 -12.49 -7.01
N GLU A 43 -7.62 -13.07 -5.82
CA GLU A 43 -8.26 -12.51 -4.62
C GLU A 43 -7.67 -11.15 -4.24
N LEU A 44 -6.36 -10.97 -4.37
CA LEU A 44 -5.72 -9.68 -4.14
C LEU A 44 -6.12 -8.66 -5.19
N ASP A 45 -6.20 -9.07 -6.45
CA ASP A 45 -6.55 -8.20 -7.56
C ASP A 45 -7.96 -7.66 -7.38
N ASP A 46 -8.95 -8.54 -7.15
CA ASP A 46 -10.33 -8.15 -6.90
C ASP A 46 -10.43 -7.23 -5.66
N LEU A 47 -9.80 -7.62 -4.54
CA LEU A 47 -9.92 -6.91 -3.27
C LEU A 47 -9.27 -5.52 -3.32
N LEU A 48 -8.05 -5.41 -3.86
CA LEU A 48 -7.36 -4.11 -3.98
C LEU A 48 -7.99 -3.24 -5.08
N THR A 49 -8.46 -3.84 -6.18
CA THR A 49 -9.13 -3.09 -7.23
C THR A 49 -10.46 -2.51 -6.74
N ASP A 50 -11.30 -3.30 -6.08
CA ASP A 50 -12.57 -2.84 -5.51
C ASP A 50 -12.33 -1.74 -4.46
N TRP A 51 -11.33 -1.93 -3.60
CA TRP A 51 -10.97 -0.92 -2.61
C TRP A 51 -10.45 0.38 -3.23
N LEU A 52 -9.60 0.31 -4.26
CA LEU A 52 -9.11 1.50 -4.98
C LEU A 52 -10.22 2.20 -5.79
N GLN A 53 -11.27 1.49 -6.17
CA GLN A 53 -12.45 2.12 -6.79
C GLN A 53 -13.24 2.96 -5.80
N THR A 54 -13.29 2.55 -4.53
CA THR A 54 -13.95 3.31 -3.47
C THR A 54 -13.08 4.43 -2.91
N HIS A 55 -11.76 4.26 -2.90
CA HIS A 55 -10.77 5.23 -2.39
C HIS A 55 -10.03 5.95 -3.51
N THR A 56 -10.74 6.83 -4.23
CA THR A 56 -10.23 7.48 -5.45
C THR A 56 -9.00 8.36 -5.24
N GLU A 57 -8.86 9.01 -4.08
CA GLU A 57 -7.69 9.85 -3.77
C GLU A 57 -6.42 9.01 -3.57
N VAL A 58 -6.57 7.86 -2.91
CA VAL A 58 -5.49 6.89 -2.78
C VAL A 58 -5.11 6.35 -4.15
N ARG A 59 -6.09 5.97 -4.97
CA ARG A 59 -5.85 5.52 -6.34
C ARG A 59 -5.08 6.56 -7.16
N ASP A 60 -5.48 7.83 -7.12
CA ASP A 60 -4.81 8.91 -7.85
C ASP A 60 -3.36 9.12 -7.38
N THR A 61 -3.09 8.85 -6.11
CA THR A 61 -1.74 8.90 -5.54
C THR A 61 -0.90 7.69 -5.93
N VAL A 62 -1.48 6.49 -6.05
CA VAL A 62 -0.78 5.24 -6.35
C VAL A 62 -0.56 5.05 -7.85
N LEU A 63 -1.51 5.44 -8.69
CA LEU A 63 -1.49 5.23 -10.13
C LEU A 63 -0.22 5.75 -10.82
N PRO A 64 0.31 6.95 -10.51
CA PRO A 64 1.55 7.46 -11.10
C PRO A 64 2.76 6.55 -10.85
N PHE A 65 2.82 5.88 -9.69
CA PHE A 65 3.88 4.94 -9.35
C PHE A 65 3.76 3.62 -10.11
N ALA A 66 2.53 3.23 -10.45
CA ALA A 66 2.26 2.01 -11.18
C ALA A 66 2.43 2.17 -12.69
N GLU A 67 2.13 3.36 -13.23
CA GLU A 67 2.34 3.70 -14.64
C GLU A 67 3.80 4.07 -14.94
N THR A 68 4.51 4.63 -13.96
CA THR A 68 5.91 5.01 -14.11
C THR A 68 6.80 3.82 -13.75
N ASP A 69 6.96 2.89 -14.70
CA ASP A 69 7.89 1.75 -14.61
C ASP A 69 9.31 2.17 -14.16
N LYS A 70 9.70 3.42 -14.44
CA LYS A 70 10.99 4.00 -14.03
C LYS A 70 11.22 4.10 -12.51
N GLU A 71 10.19 4.35 -11.69
CA GLU A 71 10.36 4.43 -10.23
C GLU A 71 10.34 3.05 -9.56
N LEU A 72 9.66 2.07 -10.17
CA LEU A 72 9.68 0.68 -9.70
C LEU A 72 11.04 -0.01 -9.95
N ASN A 73 11.83 0.47 -10.91
CA ASN A 73 13.15 -0.08 -11.23
C ASN A 73 14.24 0.20 -10.16
N THR A 74 13.96 0.99 -9.11
CA THR A 74 14.90 1.18 -7.99
C THR A 74 14.75 0.14 -6.88
N SER A 75 13.65 -0.59 -6.84
CA SER A 75 13.50 -1.76 -5.96
C SER A 75 14.11 -3.00 -6.63
N PRO A 76 14.71 -3.93 -5.86
CA PRO A 76 15.19 -5.18 -6.42
C PRO A 76 14.04 -5.86 -7.16
N LYS A 77 14.25 -6.15 -8.46
CA LYS A 77 13.36 -6.94 -9.31
C LYS A 77 13.24 -8.34 -8.71
N LEU A 78 12.39 -8.48 -7.72
CA LEU A 78 11.86 -9.77 -7.32
C LEU A 78 11.05 -10.29 -8.51
N PRO A 79 11.04 -11.61 -8.77
CA PRO A 79 10.18 -12.19 -9.80
C PRO A 79 8.73 -11.80 -9.48
N SER A 80 8.23 -10.77 -10.17
CA SER A 80 6.99 -10.05 -9.85
C SER A 80 5.74 -10.85 -10.22
N ASN A 81 5.94 -12.02 -10.80
CA ASN A 81 4.96 -12.90 -11.40
C ASN A 81 5.03 -14.32 -10.78
N SER A 82 5.65 -14.45 -9.61
CA SER A 82 5.57 -15.66 -8.77
C SER A 82 4.74 -15.35 -7.54
N GLU A 83 3.88 -16.29 -7.14
CA GLU A 83 3.04 -16.20 -5.94
C GLU A 83 3.83 -15.75 -4.70
N ALA A 84 5.04 -16.30 -4.53
CA ALA A 84 5.96 -15.90 -3.45
C ALA A 84 6.40 -14.43 -3.52
N GLY A 85 6.60 -13.88 -4.72
CA GLY A 85 6.94 -12.47 -4.94
C GLY A 85 5.77 -11.55 -4.59
N ILE A 86 4.55 -11.94 -4.94
CA ILE A 86 3.33 -11.21 -4.59
C ILE A 86 3.12 -11.20 -3.08
N ILE A 87 3.26 -12.35 -2.42
CA ILE A 87 3.17 -12.46 -0.96
C ILE A 87 4.24 -11.59 -0.28
N GLN A 88 5.47 -11.59 -0.79
CA GLN A 88 6.54 -10.75 -0.24
C GLN A 88 6.24 -9.26 -0.40
N ASN A 89 5.79 -8.83 -1.58
CA ASN A 89 5.39 -7.45 -1.84
C ASN A 89 4.22 -7.04 -0.92
N LEU A 90 3.25 -7.93 -0.73
CA LEU A 90 2.09 -7.70 0.14
C LEU A 90 2.51 -7.56 1.60
N PHE A 91 3.45 -8.40 2.05
CA PHE A 91 3.99 -8.29 3.40
C PHE A 91 4.69 -6.94 3.60
N GLU A 92 5.50 -6.50 2.63
CA GLU A 92 6.16 -5.19 2.68
C GLU A 92 5.13 -4.04 2.71
N LEU A 93 4.06 -4.13 1.92
CA LEU A 93 2.96 -3.17 1.94
C LEU A 93 2.32 -3.07 3.33
N ARG A 94 1.96 -4.21 3.94
CA ARG A 94 1.37 -4.24 5.29
C ARG A 94 2.29 -3.64 6.34
N GLN A 95 3.58 -3.98 6.30
CA GLN A 95 4.56 -3.43 7.22
C GLN A 95 4.67 -1.91 7.07
N THR A 96 4.85 -1.44 5.83
CA THR A 96 4.96 0.00 5.52
C THR A 96 3.71 0.74 5.98
N ASN A 97 2.53 0.21 5.69
CA ASN A 97 1.25 0.78 6.10
C ASN A 97 1.17 0.94 7.64
N GLN A 98 1.52 -0.12 8.38
CA GLN A 98 1.55 -0.09 9.84
C GLN A 98 2.56 0.93 10.41
N GLU A 99 3.72 1.09 9.78
CA GLU A 99 4.69 2.12 10.18
C GLU A 99 4.16 3.53 9.94
N VAL A 100 3.50 3.79 8.80
CA VAL A 100 2.88 5.09 8.50
C VAL A 100 1.74 5.41 9.48
N ILE A 101 0.88 4.43 9.81
CA ILE A 101 -0.20 4.60 10.81
C ILE A 101 0.40 4.98 12.17
N LYS A 102 1.45 4.28 12.61
CA LYS A 102 2.14 4.58 13.87
C LYS A 102 2.76 5.97 13.87
N ALA A 103 3.43 6.34 12.78
CA ALA A 103 4.03 7.66 12.62
C ALA A 103 2.96 8.77 12.72
N LYS A 104 1.86 8.64 11.98
CA LYS A 104 0.74 9.61 11.99
C LYS A 104 0.06 9.70 13.35
N THR A 105 -0.21 8.56 13.99
CA THR A 105 -0.81 8.52 15.35
C THR A 105 0.08 9.25 16.36
N ASN A 106 1.39 8.99 16.34
CA ASN A 106 2.35 9.63 17.24
C ASN A 106 2.46 11.14 16.99
N GLN A 107 2.35 11.59 15.73
CA GLN A 107 2.34 13.02 15.39
C GLN A 107 1.07 13.72 15.90
N GLN A 108 -0.10 13.09 15.82
CA GLN A 108 -1.34 13.63 16.38
C GLN A 108 -1.32 13.74 17.91
N ASP A 109 -0.68 12.79 18.61
CA ASP A 109 -0.59 12.81 20.08
C ASP A 109 0.37 13.90 20.59
N GLN A 110 1.47 14.16 19.85
CA GLN A 110 2.39 15.25 20.16
C GLN A 110 1.81 16.65 19.88
N ASP A 111 0.96 16.79 18.87
CA ASP A 111 0.30 18.07 18.57
C ASP A 111 -0.74 18.44 19.64
N LYS A 112 -1.49 17.45 20.16
CA LYS A 112 -2.42 17.64 21.27
C LYS A 112 -1.76 17.93 22.62
N SER A 113 -0.53 17.46 22.85
CA SER A 113 0.20 17.69 24.10
C SER A 113 0.87 19.07 24.20
N LYS A 114 0.79 19.91 23.15
CA LYS A 114 1.38 21.27 23.13
C LYS A 114 0.37 22.41 23.26
N HIS A 115 -0.89 22.13 23.58
CA HIS A 115 -1.92 23.16 23.79
C HIS A 115 -2.40 23.25 25.24
#